data_AF-A0A6M1SB86-F1
#
_entry.id   AF-A0A6M1SB86-F1
#
_cell.length_a   1.000
_cell.length_b   1.000
_cell.length_c   1.000
_cell.angle_alpha   90.00
_cell.angle_beta   90.00
_cell.angle_gamma   90.00
#
_symmetry.space_group_name_H-M   'P 1'
#
loop_
_entity.id
_entity.type
_entity.pdbx_description
1 polymer ?
#
loop_
_entity_poly.entity_id
_entity_poly.type
_entity_poly.pdbx_seq_one_letter_code
_entity_poly.pdbx_strand_id
1 'polypeptide(L)' 'MYPHHDRLRAVLDDRSTLYTGNQKSRIDLVNRTLMATPHIEIGIDTPVEDALFDLMHRIARADARRAREYRERVTSPRR' A
#
# COMPACT_ATOMS: atom_id res chain seq x y z
N MET A 1 -2.55 20.96 13.17
CA MET A 1 -1.84 19.99 12.31
C MET A 1 -1.51 18.80 13.19
N TYR A 2 -1.92 17.58 12.84
CA TYR A 2 -1.75 16.41 13.71
C TYR A 2 -0.30 15.89 13.61
N PRO A 3 0.57 16.08 14.62
CA PRO A 3 2.00 15.72 14.54
C PRO A 3 2.23 14.22 14.35
N HIS A 4 1.25 13.39 14.72
CA HIS A 4 1.28 11.94 14.54
C HIS A 4 1.14 11.51 13.07
N HIS A 5 0.47 12.32 12.24
CA HIS A 5 0.20 11.98 10.84
C HIS A 5 1.45 12.14 9.96
N ASP A 6 2.31 13.12 10.28
CA ASP A 6 3.55 13.37 9.55
C ASP A 6 4.60 12.28 9.82
N ARG A 7 4.66 11.77 11.06
CA ARG A 7 5.55 10.67 11.43
C ARG A 7 5.17 9.36 10.74
N LEU A 8 3.88 8.99 10.76
CA LEU A 8 3.40 7.77 10.09
C LEU A 8 3.63 7.84 8.57
N ARG A 9 3.42 9.02 7.98
CA ARG A 9 3.71 9.24 6.57
C ARG A 9 5.19 9.05 6.25
N ALA A 10 6.10 9.62 7.05
CA ALA A 10 7.54 9.45 6.85
C ALA A 10 7.97 7.97 6.90
N VAL A 11 7.42 7.21 7.85
CA VAL A 11 7.67 5.77 7.99
C VAL A 11 7.16 4.98 6.77
N LEU A 12 5.96 5.31 6.28
CA LEU A 12 5.42 4.69 5.07
C LEU A 12 6.16 5.10 3.79
N ASP A 13 6.59 6.36 3.68
CA ASP A 13 7.40 6.85 2.56
C ASP A 13 8.74 6.11 2.49
N ASP A 14 9.43 5.93 3.62
CA ASP A 14 10.65 5.12 3.70
C ASP A 14 10.38 3.68 3.28
N ARG A 15 9.35 3.05 3.86
CA ARG A 15 9.01 1.65 3.57
C ARG A 15 8.55 1.45 2.11
N SER A 16 8.01 2.49 1.48
CA SER A 16 7.57 2.43 0.07
C SER A 16 8.71 2.09 -0.89
N THR A 17 9.96 2.38 -0.51
CA THR A 17 11.17 2.12 -1.32
C THR A 17 11.39 0.63 -1.58
N LEU A 18 10.83 -0.25 -0.75
CA LEU A 18 10.90 -1.71 -0.93
C LEU A 18 10.01 -2.23 -2.05
N TYR A 19 9.08 -1.40 -2.53
CA TYR A 19 8.17 -1.76 -3.62
C TYR A 19 8.72 -1.26 -4.95
N THR A 20 8.76 -2.16 -5.92
CA THR A 20 9.16 -1.83 -7.29
C THR A 20 8.15 -0.88 -7.92
N GLY A 21 8.62 0.19 -8.55
CA GLY A 21 7.76 1.19 -9.20
C GLY A 21 8.45 2.55 -9.30
N ASN A 22 7.81 3.48 -10.02
CA ASN A 22 8.28 4.86 -10.05
C ASN A 22 7.85 5.60 -8.77
N GLN A 23 8.41 6.80 -8.54
CA GLN A 23 8.10 7.62 -7.37
C GLN A 23 6.60 7.91 -7.23
N LYS A 24 5.89 8.11 -8.34
CA LYS A 24 4.44 8.36 -8.33
C LYS A 24 3.66 7.16 -7.79
N SER A 25 3.98 5.94 -8.22
CA SER A 25 3.35 4.72 -7.71
C SER A 25 3.61 4.51 -6.23
N ARG A 26 4.81 4.85 -5.74
CA ARG A 26 5.13 4.78 -4.31
C ARG A 26 4.32 5.78 -3.48
N ILE A 27 4.23 7.03 -3.94
CA ILE A 27 3.40 8.07 -3.30
C ILE A 27 1.92 7.65 -3.27
N ASP A 28 1.40 7.09 -4.36
CA ASP A 28 0.02 6.58 -4.43
C ASP A 28 -0.22 5.47 -3.40
N LEU A 29 0.71 4.51 -3.30
CA LEU A 29 0.64 3.42 -2.33
C LEU A 29 0.60 3.93 -0.88
N VAL A 30 1.43 4.92 -0.55
CA VAL A 30 1.44 5.55 0.78
C VAL A 30 0.12 6.24 1.07
N ASN A 31 -0.37 7.06 0.13
CA ASN A 31 -1.65 7.76 0.28
C ASN A 31 -2.83 6.79 0.49
N ARG A 32 -2.88 5.70 -0.31
CA ARG A 32 -3.92 4.68 -0.18
C ARG A 32 -3.84 3.91 1.13
N THR A 33 -2.62 3.67 1.64
CA THR A 33 -2.42 3.05 2.95
C THR A 33 -2.97 3.95 4.05
N LEU A 34 -2.63 5.24 4.04
CA LEU A 34 -3.12 6.22 5.01
C LEU A 34 -4.64 6.38 4.98
N MET A 35 -5.24 6.39 3.79
CA MET A 35 -6.71 6.44 3.63
C MET A 35 -7.41 5.17 4.14
N ALA A 36 -6.72 4.02 4.10
CA ALA A 36 -7.26 2.76 4.58
C ALA A 36 -6.99 2.53 6.08
N THR A 37 -6.12 3.32 6.72
CA THR A 37 -5.81 3.23 8.16
C THR A 37 -7.03 3.29 9.09
N PRO A 38 -8.07 4.11 8.86
CA PRO A 38 -9.25 4.12 9.74
C PRO A 38 -10.06 2.82 9.69
N HIS A 39 -9.83 1.96 8.69
CA HIS A 39 -10.58 0.73 8.47
C HIS A 39 -9.85 -0.52 8.98
N ILE A 40 -8.65 -0.39 9.54
CA ILE A 40 -7.94 -1.50 10.19
C ILE A 40 -8.23 -1.48 11.69
N GLU A 41 -8.77 -2.60 12.19
CA GLU A 41 -8.76 -2.89 13.62
C GLU A 41 -7.32 -3.19 14.03
N ILE A 42 -6.67 -2.23 14.68
CA ILE A 42 -5.36 -2.44 15.28
C ILE A 42 -5.61 -3.17 16.60
N GLY A 43 -5.17 -4.43 16.67
CA GLY A 43 -5.22 -5.20 17.91
C GLY A 43 -4.45 -4.49 19.02
N ILE A 44 -4.89 -4.64 20.27
CA ILE A 44 -4.32 -3.96 21.44
C ILE A 44 -2.81 -4.27 21.57
N ASP A 45 -2.38 -5.44 21.12
CA ASP A 45 -0.99 -5.91 21.19
C ASP A 45 -0.18 -5.69 19.90
N THR A 46 -0.79 -5.19 18.83
CA THR A 46 -0.09 -5.01 17.54
C THR A 46 0.51 -3.60 17.45
N PRO A 47 1.83 -3.47 17.25
CA PRO A 47 2.43 -2.17 16.95
C PRO A 47 1.77 -1.53 15.73
N VAL A 48 1.40 -0.26 15.83
CA VAL A 48 0.73 0.49 14.75
C VAL A 48 1.52 0.46 13.44
N GLU A 49 2.85 0.55 13.54
CA GLU A 49 3.75 0.52 12.37
C GLU A 49 3.66 -0.84 11.63
N ASP A 50 3.63 -1.95 12.36
CA ASP A 50 3.49 -3.29 11.76
C ASP A 50 2.13 -3.45 11.08
N ALA A 51 1.05 -3.02 11.73
CA ALA A 51 -0.29 -3.05 11.15
C ALA A 51 -0.38 -2.23 9.86
N LEU A 52 0.29 -1.07 9.82
CA LEU A 52 0.37 -0.22 8.63
C LEU A 52 1.21 -0.85 7.52
N PHE A 53 2.31 -1.52 7.85
CA PHE A 53 3.13 -2.23 6.88
C PHE A 53 2.39 -3.41 6.26
N ASP A 54 1.64 -4.17 7.06
CA ASP A 54 0.79 -5.25 6.58
C ASP A 54 -0.33 -4.73 5.68
N LEU A 55 -0.94 -3.60 6.04
CA LEU A 55 -1.92 -2.92 5.19
C LEU A 55 -1.30 -2.50 3.85
N MET A 56 -0.15 -1.83 3.88
CA MET A 56 0.59 -1.41 2.69
C MET A 56 0.93 -2.61 1.80
N HIS A 57 1.39 -3.72 2.40
CA HIS A 57 1.74 -4.93 1.67
C HIS A 57 0.52 -5.57 1.00
N ARG A 58 -0.63 -5.60 1.68
CA ARG A 58 -1.90 -6.09 1.11
C ARG A 58 -2.34 -5.26 -0.09
N ILE A 59 -2.25 -3.94 0.00
CA ILE A 59 -2.58 -3.03 -1.11
C ILE A 59 -1.65 -3.29 -2.30
N ALA A 60 -0.34 -3.32 -2.07
CA ALA A 60 0.64 -3.56 -3.13
C ALA A 60 0.44 -4.92 -3.83
N ARG A 61 0.16 -5.99 -3.07
CA ARG A 61 -0.15 -7.31 -3.64
C ARG A 61 -1.45 -7.31 -4.45
N ALA A 62 -2.46 -6.58 -4.02
CA ALA A 62 -3.72 -6.46 -4.77
C ALA A 62 -3.48 -5.77 -6.12
N ASP A 63 -2.66 -4.71 -6.14
CA ASP A 63 -2.31 -4.00 -7.37
C ASP A 63 -1.50 -4.89 -8.34
N ALA A 64 -0.52 -5.64 -7.84
CA ALA A 64 0.24 -6.60 -8.65
C ALA A 64 -0.65 -7.68 -9.28
N ARG A 65 -1.63 -8.21 -8.53
CA ARG A 65 -2.62 -9.16 -9.05
C ARG A 65 -3.47 -8.55 -10.15
N ARG A 66 -4.05 -7.36 -9.92
CA ARG A 66 -4.86 -6.65 -10.91
C ARG A 66 -4.08 -6.36 -12.19
N ALA A 67 -2.82 -5.95 -12.08
CA ALA A 67 -1.97 -5.70 -13.24
C ALA A 67 -1.73 -6.97 -14.07
N ARG A 68 -1.53 -8.12 -13.40
CA ARG A 68 -1.40 -9.42 -14.05
C ARG A 68 -2.69 -9.84 -14.75
N GLU A 69 -3.83 -9.76 -14.07
CA GLU A 69 -5.15 -10.10 -14.64
C GLU A 69 -5.48 -9.23 -15.85
N TYR A 70 -5.19 -7.92 -15.77
CA TYR A 70 -5.35 -7.00 -16.89
C TYR A 70 -4.48 -7.43 -18.07
N ARG A 71 -3.20 -7.74 -17.83
CA ARG A 71 -2.28 -8.20 -18.87
C ARG A 71 -2.81 -9.48 -19.53
N GLU A 72 -3.21 -10.48 -18.75
CA GLU A 72 -3.75 -11.75 -19.25
C GLU A 72 -4.99 -11.54 -20.12
N ARG A 73 -5.88 -10.60 -19.76
CA ARG A 73 -7.05 -10.22 -20.56
C ARG A 73 -6.70 -9.53 -21.87
N VAL A 74 -5.68 -8.68 -21.86
CA VAL A 74 -5.25 -7.92 -23.06
C VAL A 74 -4.42 -8.79 -24.01
N THR A 75 -3.61 -9.71 -23.49
CA THR A 75 -2.72 -10.56 -24.29
C THR A 75 -3.32 -11.89 -24.71
N SER A 76 -4.48 -12.29 -24.16
CA SER A 76 -5.22 -13.46 -24.64
C SER A 76 -6.26 -13.01 -25.67
N PRO A 77 -5.97 -13.05 -26.98
CA PRO A 77 -7.02 -12.91 -27.96
C PRO A 77 -7.96 -14.09 -27.77
N ARG A 78 -9.22 -13.82 -27.42
CA ARG A 78 -10.28 -14.84 -27.44
C ARG A 78 -10.23 -15.52 -28.82
N ARG A 79 -9.84 -16.79 -28.85
CA ARG A 79 -10.06 -17.67 -30.00
C ARG A 79 -11.55 -18.00 -30.09
#